data_AF-A0A838RT37-F1
#
_entry.id   AF-A0A838RT37-F1
#
_cell.length_a   1.000
_cell.length_b   1.000
_cell.length_c   1.000
_cell.angle_alpha   90.00
_cell.angle_beta   90.00
_cell.angle_gamma   90.00
#
_symmetry.space_group_name_H-M   'P 1'
#
loop_
_entity.id
_entity.type
_entity.pdbx_description
1 polymer ?
#
loop_
_entity_poly.entity_id
_entity_poly.type
_entity_poly.pdbx_seq_one_letter_code
_entity_poly.pdbx_strand_id
1 'polypeptide(L)'
;MAEQVVHLDATKPLVRVAMILALGLALLGSWFVVRWYVANTLAEYQSADENGLEMVRRAVSWAPSDPLTHWRLGAIAQRQLLPDQLHQVVNEYEKAASLSPNDYRFWMALGTALEQWGEVERGEKALRRATELSPSYAYPRWYLGNLLLRSGRYDQAFAELRRAADADPDLRSQLLNLAWAIYNKNLDSFVEAVGNSADARAESAAYLVGRQKFEDGTLLWQRLADSEKRRNRANGEAIVGVLVAARRFHQAVEIANDLVPAAAYRAGVEKFVDGGFEDDLMPQTSAVFGWQVKSVRQAQVGIDPNRGHSSTRSLRIVFQVPSRLDSVSVSQLVPVRPQTDYDFECYVKSGDLQSASTPRIEIADATDGRVVTGSESAPTGSADWQRIAFSFKTGPKTEAVTVRIIRTSCGEDPVCPIFGTVWYDDFNLKRRS
;
A
#
# COMPACT_ATOMS: atom_id res chain seq x y z
N MET A 1 -65.74 12.69 5.15
CA MET A 1 -65.63 12.59 6.62
C MET A 1 -65.50 14.02 7.13
N ALA A 2 -66.48 14.52 7.88
CA ALA A 2 -66.53 15.90 8.34
C ALA A 2 -65.50 16.14 9.45
N GLU A 3 -64.73 17.22 9.35
CA GLU A 3 -63.82 17.70 10.38
C GLU A 3 -64.62 18.04 11.65
N GLN A 4 -64.46 17.22 12.69
CA GLN A 4 -65.09 17.46 13.98
C GLN A 4 -64.24 18.47 14.75
N VAL A 5 -64.53 19.76 14.55
CA VAL A 5 -63.84 20.86 15.25
C VAL A 5 -64.24 20.84 16.72
N VAL A 6 -63.31 20.45 17.60
CA VAL A 6 -63.50 20.49 19.06
C VAL A 6 -63.37 21.93 19.54
N HIS A 7 -64.49 22.59 19.83
CA HIS A 7 -64.48 23.91 20.47
C HIS A 7 -64.17 23.78 21.97
N LEU A 8 -62.96 24.19 22.36
CA LEU A 8 -62.57 24.26 23.77
C LEU A 8 -63.14 25.53 24.41
N ASP A 9 -64.09 25.35 25.34
CA ASP A 9 -64.66 26.46 26.13
C ASP A 9 -63.68 26.86 27.25
N ALA A 10 -62.85 27.85 26.95
CA ALA A 10 -61.85 28.41 27.85
C ALA A 10 -62.45 29.27 28.99
N THR A 11 -63.77 29.34 29.14
CA THR A 11 -64.40 29.99 30.30
C THR A 11 -64.48 29.07 31.52
N LYS A 12 -64.47 27.74 31.31
CA LYS A 12 -64.52 26.74 32.38
C LYS A 12 -63.20 26.71 33.18
N PRO A 13 -63.24 26.76 34.53
CA PRO A 13 -62.04 26.85 35.35
C PRO A 13 -61.10 25.65 35.16
N LEU A 14 -61.64 24.44 35.00
CA LEU A 14 -60.83 23.22 34.76
C LEU A 14 -60.10 23.25 33.40
N VAL A 15 -60.72 23.80 32.35
CA VAL A 15 -60.10 23.91 31.01
C VAL A 15 -58.96 24.93 31.04
N ARG A 16 -59.11 26.05 31.76
CA ARG A 16 -58.02 27.03 31.98
C ARG A 16 -56.85 26.42 32.72
N VAL A 17 -57.10 25.69 33.80
CA VAL A 17 -56.05 25.01 34.58
C VAL A 17 -55.30 24.00 33.70
N ALA A 18 -56.02 23.18 32.91
CA ALA A 18 -55.40 22.24 31.99
C ALA A 18 -54.53 22.92 30.92
N MET A 19 -54.99 24.03 30.33
CA MET A 19 -54.22 24.81 29.37
C MET A 19 -52.97 25.45 29.99
N ILE A 20 -53.07 26.01 31.19
CA ILE A 20 -51.93 26.62 31.91
C ILE A 20 -50.91 25.54 32.28
N LEU A 21 -51.36 24.37 32.74
CA LEU A 21 -50.49 23.22 33.02
C LEU A 21 -49.78 22.73 31.75
N ALA A 22 -50.51 22.60 30.63
CA ALA A 22 -49.93 22.21 29.36
C ALA A 22 -48.88 23.23 28.86
N LEU A 23 -49.17 24.53 28.96
CA LEU A 23 -48.23 25.60 28.61
C LEU A 23 -47.02 25.61 29.55
N GLY A 24 -47.23 25.42 30.85
CA GLY A 24 -46.15 25.33 31.84
C GLY A 24 -45.23 24.14 31.60
N LEU A 25 -45.80 22.96 31.31
CA LEU A 25 -45.03 21.77 30.93
C LEU A 25 -44.27 21.98 29.62
N ALA A 26 -44.88 22.62 28.62
CA ALA A 26 -44.22 22.96 27.37
C ALA A 26 -43.04 23.91 27.59
N LEU A 27 -43.21 24.98 28.39
CA LEU A 27 -42.14 25.93 28.71
C LEU A 27 -41.01 25.28 29.51
N LEU A 28 -41.32 24.43 30.49
CA LEU A 28 -40.33 23.66 31.24
C LEU A 28 -39.56 22.68 30.34
N GLY A 29 -40.27 21.99 29.45
CA GLY A 29 -39.67 21.11 28.45
C GLY A 29 -38.75 21.87 27.48
N SER A 30 -39.21 22.99 26.94
CA SER A 30 -38.40 23.86 26.08
C SER A 30 -37.17 24.41 26.80
N TRP A 31 -37.31 24.86 28.05
CA TRP A 31 -36.18 25.34 28.86
C TRP A 31 -35.14 24.24 29.06
N PHE A 32 -35.57 23.01 29.37
CA PHE A 32 -34.67 21.87 29.53
C PHE A 32 -33.95 21.52 28.21
N VAL A 33 -34.69 21.39 27.11
CA VAL A 33 -34.12 21.02 25.79
C VAL A 33 -33.15 22.09 25.29
N VAL A 34 -33.52 23.37 25.38
CA VAL A 34 -32.65 24.47 24.95
C VAL A 34 -31.38 24.50 25.79
N ARG A 35 -31.51 24.42 27.12
CA ARG A 35 -30.36 24.41 28.03
C ARG A 35 -29.43 23.23 27.76
N TRP A 36 -29.98 22.04 27.54
CA TRP A 36 -29.22 20.84 27.18
C TRP A 36 -28.52 20.98 25.83
N TYR A 37 -29.24 21.41 24.79
CA TYR A 37 -28.70 21.56 23.43
C TYR A 37 -27.61 22.63 23.34
N VAL A 38 -27.82 23.77 24.02
CA VAL A 38 -26.82 24.84 24.13
C VAL A 38 -25.58 24.33 24.87
N ALA A 39 -25.75 23.65 26.01
CA ALA A 39 -24.62 23.09 26.76
C ALA A 39 -23.82 22.07 25.94
N ASN A 40 -24.50 21.18 25.22
CA ASN A 40 -23.88 20.20 24.34
C ASN A 40 -23.09 20.87 23.20
N THR A 41 -23.73 21.78 22.46
CA THR A 41 -23.08 22.54 21.38
C THR A 41 -21.87 23.32 21.91
N LEU A 42 -22.02 23.95 23.08
CA LEU A 42 -20.93 24.65 23.72
C LEU A 42 -19.80 23.71 24.13
N ALA A 43 -20.08 22.48 24.55
CA ALA A 43 -19.03 21.52 24.87
C ALA A 43 -18.30 21.01 23.62
N GLU A 44 -19.02 20.84 22.52
CA GLU A 44 -18.52 20.21 21.29
C GLU A 44 -17.57 21.11 20.47
N TYR A 45 -17.87 22.41 20.38
CA TYR A 45 -17.17 23.34 19.47
C TYR A 45 -16.07 24.19 20.11
N GLN A 46 -15.72 23.95 21.38
CA GLN A 46 -14.70 24.77 22.07
C GLN A 46 -13.28 24.31 21.78
N SER A 47 -12.38 25.29 21.66
CA SER A 47 -10.94 25.11 21.54
C SER A 47 -10.33 24.55 22.82
N ALA A 48 -9.14 23.96 22.71
CA ALA A 48 -8.38 23.44 23.84
C ALA A 48 -7.51 24.52 24.52
N ASP A 49 -8.01 25.75 24.63
CA ASP A 49 -7.35 26.87 25.34
C ASP A 49 -8.03 27.14 26.70
N GLU A 50 -7.50 28.09 27.48
CA GLU A 50 -8.04 28.42 28.80
C GLU A 50 -9.49 28.91 28.74
N ASN A 51 -9.86 29.65 27.68
CA ASN A 51 -11.21 30.12 27.47
C ASN A 51 -12.17 28.95 27.21
N GLY A 52 -11.71 27.96 26.43
CA GLY A 52 -12.44 26.73 26.17
C GLY A 52 -12.70 25.93 27.45
N LEU A 53 -11.73 25.83 28.36
CA LEU A 53 -11.91 25.14 29.65
C LEU A 53 -13.01 25.77 30.50
N GLU A 54 -13.00 27.11 30.64
CA GLU A 54 -14.04 27.84 31.37
C GLU A 54 -15.43 27.67 30.72
N MET A 55 -15.49 27.73 29.39
CA MET A 55 -16.75 27.54 28.66
C MET A 55 -17.31 26.12 28.82
N VAL A 56 -16.46 25.10 28.79
CA VAL A 56 -16.92 23.72 29.01
C VAL A 56 -17.33 23.47 30.47
N ARG A 57 -16.69 24.11 31.46
CA ARG A 57 -17.18 24.09 32.86
C ARG A 57 -18.58 24.68 32.99
N ARG A 58 -18.88 25.77 32.27
CA ARG A 58 -20.23 26.35 32.22
C ARG A 58 -21.22 25.40 31.55
N ALA A 59 -20.83 24.74 30.46
CA ALA A 59 -21.66 23.70 29.83
C ALA A 59 -22.01 22.58 30.81
N VAL A 60 -21.05 22.07 31.61
CA VAL A 60 -21.34 21.09 32.67
C VAL A 60 -22.32 21.64 33.70
N SER A 61 -22.19 22.92 34.10
CA SER A 61 -23.16 23.55 35.03
C SER A 61 -24.57 23.66 34.44
N TRP A 62 -24.68 23.74 33.11
CA TRP A 62 -25.93 23.83 32.37
C TRP A 62 -26.54 22.44 32.12
N ALA A 63 -25.75 21.44 31.81
CA ALA A 63 -26.23 20.08 31.58
C ALA A 63 -25.39 19.04 32.36
N PRO A 64 -25.49 19.00 33.70
CA PRO A 64 -24.66 18.10 34.54
C PRO A 64 -25.04 16.62 34.41
N SER A 65 -26.15 16.31 33.73
CA SER A 65 -26.57 14.95 33.41
C SER A 65 -26.22 14.57 31.97
N ASP A 66 -25.60 15.46 31.20
CA ASP A 66 -25.14 15.17 29.84
C ASP A 66 -23.73 14.56 29.90
N PRO A 67 -23.55 13.27 29.57
CA PRO A 67 -22.23 12.63 29.58
C PRO A 67 -21.23 13.33 28.67
N LEU A 68 -21.69 13.98 27.58
CA LEU A 68 -20.80 14.61 26.62
C LEU A 68 -20.11 15.85 27.21
N THR A 69 -20.80 16.62 28.05
CA THR A 69 -20.21 17.79 28.72
C THR A 69 -19.05 17.39 29.64
N HIS A 70 -19.23 16.31 30.41
CA HIS A 70 -18.20 15.73 31.27
C HIS A 70 -17.03 15.15 30.47
N TRP A 71 -17.32 14.40 29.39
CA TRP A 71 -16.27 13.86 28.51
C TRP A 71 -15.45 14.97 27.86
N ARG A 72 -16.09 16.05 27.38
CA ARG A 72 -15.39 17.20 26.79
C ARG A 72 -14.58 17.96 27.84
N LEU A 73 -15.10 18.12 29.06
CA LEU A 73 -14.34 18.74 30.15
C LEU A 73 -13.09 17.92 30.45
N GLY A 74 -13.23 16.61 30.60
CA GLY A 74 -12.11 15.68 30.76
C GLY A 74 -11.09 15.81 29.64
N ALA A 75 -11.53 15.84 28.37
CA ALA A 75 -10.64 15.91 27.21
C ALA A 75 -9.83 17.20 27.10
N ILE A 76 -10.45 18.35 27.40
CA ILE A 76 -9.73 19.65 27.42
C ILE A 76 -8.80 19.71 28.62
N ALA A 77 -9.30 19.33 29.80
CA ALA A 77 -8.54 19.32 31.03
C ALA A 77 -7.30 18.40 30.94
N GLN A 78 -7.42 17.23 30.33
CA GLN A 78 -6.31 16.28 30.14
C GLN A 78 -5.12 16.84 29.36
N ARG A 79 -5.35 17.82 28.47
CA ARG A 79 -4.29 18.47 27.68
C ARG A 79 -3.60 19.61 28.42
N GLN A 80 -4.29 20.23 29.37
CA GLN A 80 -3.86 21.46 30.05
C GLN A 80 -3.34 21.22 31.46
N LEU A 81 -3.86 20.19 32.14
CA LEU A 81 -3.59 19.94 33.54
C LEU A 81 -2.25 19.23 33.75
N LEU A 82 -1.59 19.60 34.85
CA LEU A 82 -0.36 18.95 35.31
C LEU A 82 -0.66 17.53 35.84
N PRO A 83 0.36 16.65 35.95
CA PRO A 83 0.19 15.29 36.45
C PRO A 83 -0.59 15.19 37.78
N ASP A 84 -0.36 16.13 38.71
CA ASP A 84 -1.03 16.14 40.03
C ASP A 84 -2.55 16.39 39.94
N GLN A 85 -3.03 16.94 38.83
CA GLN A 85 -4.43 17.27 38.59
C GLN A 85 -5.17 16.22 37.75
N LEU A 86 -4.50 15.14 37.33
CA LEU A 86 -5.10 14.06 36.54
C LEU A 86 -6.29 13.37 37.22
N HIS A 87 -6.34 13.37 38.56
CA HIS A 87 -7.49 12.86 39.31
C HIS A 87 -8.80 13.59 38.94
N GLN A 88 -8.75 14.87 38.59
CA GLN A 88 -9.94 15.63 38.17
C GLN A 88 -10.44 15.15 36.80
N VAL A 89 -9.51 14.87 35.89
CA VAL A 89 -9.82 14.32 34.55
C VAL A 89 -10.52 12.97 34.69
N VAL A 90 -9.99 12.11 35.55
CA VAL A 90 -10.58 10.78 35.84
C VAL A 90 -12.00 10.93 36.37
N ASN A 91 -12.24 11.83 37.34
CA ASN A 91 -13.59 12.07 37.88
C ASN A 91 -14.61 12.49 36.82
N GLU A 92 -14.20 13.35 35.86
CA GLU A 92 -15.07 13.78 34.77
C GLU A 92 -15.37 12.63 33.80
N TYR A 93 -14.38 11.81 33.44
CA TYR A 93 -14.62 10.64 32.61
C TYR A 93 -15.43 9.53 33.32
N GLU A 94 -15.27 9.35 34.62
CA GLU A 94 -16.11 8.45 35.42
C GLU A 94 -17.57 8.89 35.40
N LYS A 95 -17.84 10.20 35.56
CA LYS A 95 -19.19 10.75 35.41
C LYS A 95 -19.74 10.48 34.02
N ALA A 96 -18.99 10.78 32.96
CA ALA A 96 -19.41 10.50 31.59
C ALA A 96 -19.77 9.01 31.37
N ALA A 97 -18.91 8.09 31.82
CA ALA A 97 -19.14 6.65 31.73
C ALA A 97 -20.33 6.19 32.58
N SER A 98 -20.55 6.78 33.76
CA SER A 98 -21.71 6.45 34.62
C SER A 98 -23.04 6.94 34.05
N LEU A 99 -23.05 8.11 33.40
CA LEU A 99 -24.22 8.72 32.78
C LEU A 99 -24.61 8.02 31.47
N SER A 100 -23.64 7.43 30.77
CA SER A 100 -23.87 6.62 29.58
C SER A 100 -22.99 5.34 29.58
N PRO A 101 -23.39 4.31 30.35
CA PRO A 101 -22.58 3.12 30.59
C PRO A 101 -22.42 2.19 29.38
N ASN A 102 -23.15 2.45 28.30
CA ASN A 102 -23.10 1.66 27.07
C ASN A 102 -22.37 2.37 25.91
N ASP A 103 -21.84 3.58 26.14
CA ASP A 103 -21.00 4.25 25.15
C ASP A 103 -19.53 3.90 25.38
N TYR A 104 -18.95 3.11 24.48
CA TYR A 104 -17.57 2.65 24.58
C TYR A 104 -16.55 3.81 24.62
N ARG A 105 -16.87 4.98 24.03
CA ARG A 105 -15.95 6.10 23.92
C ARG A 105 -15.59 6.68 25.30
N PHE A 106 -16.56 6.69 26.21
CA PHE A 106 -16.35 7.18 27.58
C PHE A 106 -15.53 6.21 28.40
N TRP A 107 -15.78 4.90 28.27
CA TRP A 107 -14.94 3.87 28.89
C TRP A 107 -13.50 3.88 28.34
N MET A 108 -13.33 4.10 27.04
CA MET A 108 -12.02 4.23 26.41
C MET A 108 -11.26 5.44 26.96
N ALA A 109 -11.90 6.62 26.99
CA ALA A 109 -11.30 7.84 27.53
C ALA A 109 -10.94 7.68 29.02
N LEU A 110 -11.85 7.12 29.81
CA LEU A 110 -11.61 6.80 31.23
C LEU A 110 -10.38 5.89 31.40
N GLY A 111 -10.29 4.83 30.59
CA GLY A 111 -9.17 3.90 30.61
C GLY A 111 -7.81 4.58 30.36
N THR A 112 -7.74 5.43 29.32
CA THR A 112 -6.52 6.19 29.01
C THR A 112 -6.15 7.21 30.09
N ALA A 113 -7.13 7.85 30.73
CA ALA A 113 -6.87 8.80 31.80
C ALA A 113 -6.40 8.12 33.09
N LEU A 114 -7.00 6.98 33.45
CA LEU A 114 -6.57 6.16 34.59
C LEU A 114 -5.14 5.68 34.42
N GLU A 115 -4.78 5.25 33.21
CA GLU A 115 -3.40 4.88 32.89
C GLU A 115 -2.42 6.06 33.10
N GLN A 116 -2.74 7.24 32.57
CA GLN A 116 -1.88 8.42 32.73
C GLN A 116 -1.73 8.84 34.21
N TRP A 117 -2.78 8.61 35.01
CA TRP A 117 -2.75 8.86 36.45
C TRP A 117 -1.99 7.78 37.24
N GLY A 118 -1.64 6.65 36.61
CA GLY A 118 -0.91 5.54 37.24
C GLY A 118 -1.79 4.41 37.78
N GLU A 119 -3.12 4.50 37.64
CA GLU A 119 -4.09 3.49 38.07
C GLU A 119 -4.28 2.42 36.98
N VAL A 120 -3.22 1.69 36.66
CA VAL A 120 -3.13 0.77 35.51
C VAL A 120 -4.21 -0.30 35.52
N GLU A 121 -4.48 -0.94 36.67
CA GLU A 121 -5.48 -2.01 36.78
C GLU A 121 -6.90 -1.50 36.55
N ARG A 122 -7.21 -0.28 37.01
CA ARG A 122 -8.50 0.37 36.77
C ARG A 122 -8.62 0.78 35.31
N GLY A 123 -7.54 1.31 34.73
CA GLY A 123 -7.47 1.68 33.32
C GLY A 123 -7.73 0.49 32.40
N GLU A 124 -7.10 -0.65 32.70
CA GLU A 124 -7.32 -1.90 31.96
C GLU A 124 -8.78 -2.35 32.03
N LYS A 125 -9.41 -2.34 33.23
CA LYS A 125 -10.83 -2.71 33.37
C LYS A 125 -11.74 -1.82 32.52
N ALA A 126 -11.49 -0.52 32.49
CA ALA A 126 -12.24 0.42 31.67
C ALA A 126 -12.03 0.16 30.16
N LEU A 127 -10.79 -0.09 29.71
CA LEU A 127 -10.51 -0.42 28.31
C LEU A 127 -11.13 -1.76 27.90
N ARG A 128 -11.10 -2.78 28.78
CA ARG A 128 -11.81 -4.06 28.53
C ARG A 128 -13.31 -3.84 28.36
N ARG A 129 -13.92 -3.01 29.21
CA ARG A 129 -15.33 -2.63 29.04
C ARG A 129 -15.59 -1.94 27.70
N ALA A 130 -14.70 -1.05 27.26
CA ALA A 130 -14.81 -0.43 25.94
C ALA A 130 -14.74 -1.46 24.80
N THR A 131 -13.85 -2.46 24.90
CA THR A 131 -13.75 -3.55 23.90
C THR A 131 -14.98 -4.46 23.87
N GLU A 132 -15.65 -4.69 25.01
CA GLU A 132 -16.90 -5.45 25.08
C GLU A 132 -18.06 -4.71 24.41
N LEU A 133 -18.13 -3.39 24.62
CA LEU A 133 -19.18 -2.54 24.05
C LEU A 133 -19.02 -2.30 22.55
N SER A 134 -17.80 -2.35 22.03
CA SER A 134 -17.51 -2.15 20.61
C SER A 134 -16.49 -3.18 20.09
N PRO A 135 -16.90 -4.45 19.94
CA PRO A 135 -15.98 -5.54 19.60
C PRO A 135 -15.40 -5.44 18.19
N SER A 136 -16.09 -4.75 17.28
CA SER A 136 -15.69 -4.54 15.87
C SER A 136 -14.89 -3.27 15.65
N TYR A 137 -14.79 -2.37 16.64
CA TYR A 137 -14.04 -1.13 16.48
C TYR A 137 -12.61 -1.31 16.98
N ALA A 138 -11.65 -0.85 16.17
CA ALA A 138 -10.24 -1.16 16.38
C ALA A 138 -9.62 -0.43 17.59
N TYR A 139 -10.00 0.83 17.81
CA TYR A 139 -9.32 1.71 18.77
C TYR A 139 -9.37 1.23 20.23
N PRO A 140 -10.50 0.75 20.80
CA PRO A 140 -10.51 0.20 22.16
C PRO A 140 -9.47 -0.90 22.38
N ARG A 141 -9.33 -1.81 21.41
CA ARG A 141 -8.31 -2.88 21.45
C ARG A 141 -6.90 -2.32 21.29
N TRP A 142 -6.73 -1.33 20.42
CA TRP A 142 -5.46 -0.64 20.23
C TRP A 142 -4.97 0.00 21.55
N TYR A 143 -5.84 0.74 22.24
CA TYR A 143 -5.50 1.35 23.54
C TYR A 143 -5.23 0.29 24.61
N LEU A 144 -6.05 -0.77 24.68
CA LEU A 144 -5.83 -1.88 25.61
C LEU A 144 -4.47 -2.54 25.38
N GLY A 145 -4.15 -2.86 24.13
CA GLY A 145 -2.87 -3.44 23.74
C GLY A 145 -1.70 -2.54 24.12
N ASN A 146 -1.78 -1.23 23.87
CA ASN A 146 -0.74 -0.29 24.26
C ASN A 146 -0.54 -0.17 25.78
N LEU A 147 -1.62 -0.20 26.57
CA LEU A 147 -1.54 -0.23 28.04
C LEU A 147 -0.86 -1.51 28.52
N LEU A 148 -1.24 -2.66 27.95
CA LEU A 148 -0.64 -3.96 28.28
C LEU A 148 0.85 -4.00 27.92
N LEU A 149 1.26 -3.40 26.79
CA LEU A 149 2.66 -3.25 26.42
C LEU A 149 3.45 -2.43 27.46
N ARG A 150 2.94 -1.27 27.85
CA ARG A 150 3.59 -0.42 28.88
C ARG A 150 3.63 -1.10 30.25
N SER A 151 2.70 -2.01 30.51
CA SER A 151 2.68 -2.87 31.70
C SER A 151 3.63 -4.09 31.61
N GLY A 152 4.38 -4.26 30.53
CA GLY A 152 5.27 -5.41 30.31
C GLY A 152 4.57 -6.74 29.98
N ARG A 153 3.26 -6.72 29.70
CA ARG A 153 2.44 -7.92 29.38
C ARG A 153 2.38 -8.16 27.88
N TYR A 154 3.53 -8.45 27.27
CA TYR A 154 3.72 -8.50 25.82
C TYR A 154 2.76 -9.46 25.09
N ASP A 155 2.58 -10.69 25.56
CA ASP A 155 1.74 -11.69 24.88
C ASP A 155 0.28 -11.23 24.76
N GLN A 156 -0.28 -10.73 25.86
CA GLN A 156 -1.64 -10.19 25.91
C GLN A 156 -1.75 -8.93 25.06
N ALA A 157 -0.71 -8.10 25.10
CA ALA A 157 -0.69 -6.85 24.38
C ALA A 157 -0.74 -7.06 22.86
N PHE A 158 0.15 -7.89 22.31
CA PHE A 158 0.16 -8.19 20.89
C PHE A 158 -1.08 -8.97 20.44
N ALA A 159 -1.71 -9.75 21.32
CA ALA A 159 -3.01 -10.37 21.01
C ALA A 159 -4.11 -9.33 20.73
N GLU A 160 -4.20 -8.27 21.54
CA GLU A 160 -5.17 -7.18 21.31
C GLU A 160 -4.77 -6.28 20.14
N LEU A 161 -3.48 -5.96 19.99
CA LEU A 161 -2.99 -5.14 18.88
C LEU A 161 -3.20 -5.81 17.51
N ARG A 162 -3.00 -7.12 17.41
CA ARG A 162 -3.30 -7.88 16.18
C ARG A 162 -4.78 -7.76 15.79
N ARG A 163 -5.69 -7.97 16.75
CA ARG A 163 -7.13 -7.83 16.51
C ARG A 163 -7.53 -6.40 16.14
N ALA A 164 -6.86 -5.40 16.70
CA ALA A 164 -7.06 -4.01 16.29
C ALA A 164 -6.61 -3.78 14.84
N ALA A 165 -5.43 -4.28 14.48
CA ALA A 165 -4.86 -4.18 13.13
C ALA A 165 -5.67 -4.94 12.07
N ASP A 166 -6.31 -6.05 12.44
CA ASP A 166 -7.20 -6.80 11.53
C ASP A 166 -8.48 -6.00 11.18
N ALA A 167 -8.88 -5.07 12.05
CA ALA A 167 -10.07 -4.23 11.86
C ALA A 167 -9.78 -2.88 11.19
N ASP A 168 -8.53 -2.41 11.24
CA ASP A 168 -8.10 -1.12 10.68
C ASP A 168 -6.72 -1.24 9.99
N PRO A 169 -6.66 -1.12 8.65
CA PRO A 169 -5.41 -1.18 7.89
C PRO A 169 -4.35 -0.15 8.30
N ASP A 170 -4.73 1.02 8.83
CA ASP A 170 -3.75 2.03 9.26
C ASP A 170 -3.02 1.57 10.52
N LEU A 171 -3.72 0.86 11.42
CA LEU A 171 -3.13 0.27 12.62
C LEU A 171 -2.22 -0.92 12.29
N ARG A 172 -2.43 -1.58 11.14
CA ARG A 172 -1.56 -2.66 10.68
C ARG A 172 -0.11 -2.21 10.48
N SER A 173 0.08 -1.06 9.83
CA SER A 173 1.39 -0.45 9.66
C SER A 173 2.02 -0.04 10.99
N GLN A 174 1.22 0.44 11.94
CA GLN A 174 1.68 0.81 13.28
C GLN A 174 2.11 -0.40 14.10
N LEU A 175 1.36 -1.52 14.03
CA LEU A 175 1.72 -2.79 14.65
C LEU A 175 3.06 -3.32 14.15
N LEU A 176 3.29 -3.31 12.82
CA LEU A 176 4.56 -3.72 12.22
C LEU A 176 5.73 -2.87 12.75
N ASN A 177 5.56 -1.54 12.81
CA ASN A 177 6.57 -0.64 13.35
C ASN A 177 6.87 -0.90 14.82
N LEU A 178 5.84 -1.13 15.63
CA LEU A 178 5.96 -1.38 17.06
C LEU A 178 6.63 -2.74 17.34
N ALA A 179 6.17 -3.79 16.67
CA ALA A 179 6.76 -5.12 16.78
C ALA A 179 8.23 -5.10 16.34
N TRP A 180 8.55 -4.39 15.24
CA TRP A 180 9.93 -4.26 14.78
C TRP A 180 10.80 -3.48 15.78
N ALA A 181 10.29 -2.40 16.36
CA ALA A 181 11.03 -1.62 17.35
C ALA A 181 11.43 -2.47 18.58
N ILE A 182 10.59 -3.44 18.96
CA ILE A 182 10.81 -4.31 20.13
C ILE A 182 11.65 -5.56 19.76
N TYR A 183 11.37 -6.18 18.61
CA TYR A 183 11.91 -7.50 18.25
C TYR A 183 12.87 -7.51 17.04
N ASN A 184 13.43 -6.38 16.61
CA ASN A 184 14.33 -6.33 15.43
C ASN A 184 15.58 -7.24 15.50
N LYS A 185 15.93 -7.79 16.66
CA LYS A 185 17.02 -8.75 16.84
C LYS A 185 16.58 -10.22 16.74
N ASN A 186 15.27 -10.48 16.72
CA ASN A 186 14.70 -11.82 16.66
C ASN A 186 13.51 -11.85 15.70
N LEU A 187 13.76 -12.37 14.49
CA LEU A 187 12.78 -12.44 13.42
C LEU A 187 11.55 -13.27 13.80
N ASP A 188 11.72 -14.37 14.51
CA ASP A 188 10.61 -15.25 14.89
C ASP A 188 9.71 -14.57 15.92
N SER A 189 10.28 -13.86 16.91
CA SER A 189 9.49 -13.04 17.85
C SER A 189 8.79 -11.87 17.17
N PHE A 190 9.40 -11.24 16.17
CA PHE A 190 8.75 -10.21 15.36
C PHE A 190 7.51 -10.75 14.65
N VAL A 191 7.63 -11.90 13.97
CA VAL A 191 6.52 -12.53 13.27
C VAL A 191 5.44 -13.00 14.25
N GLU A 192 5.81 -13.56 15.40
CA GLU A 192 4.84 -13.97 16.43
C GLU A 192 4.03 -12.78 16.95
N ALA A 193 4.69 -11.65 17.19
CA ALA A 193 4.05 -10.41 17.63
C ALA A 193 3.05 -9.88 16.59
N VAL A 194 3.44 -9.85 15.31
CA VAL A 194 2.63 -9.34 14.20
C VAL A 194 1.52 -10.32 13.77
N GLY A 195 1.76 -11.62 13.92
CA GLY A 195 0.86 -12.71 13.53
C GLY A 195 1.55 -13.75 12.63
N ASN A 196 1.29 -15.03 12.92
CA ASN A 196 1.86 -16.18 12.19
C ASN A 196 1.02 -16.62 10.97
N SER A 197 -0.08 -15.92 10.65
CA SER A 197 -0.84 -16.23 9.44
C SER A 197 0.02 -16.02 8.20
N ALA A 198 -0.26 -16.77 7.13
CA ALA A 198 0.45 -16.63 5.87
C ALA A 198 0.43 -15.19 5.33
N ASP A 199 -0.71 -14.52 5.45
CA ASP A 199 -0.90 -13.16 4.97
C ASP A 199 -0.09 -12.18 5.83
N ALA A 200 -0.09 -12.36 7.16
CA ALA A 200 0.75 -11.57 8.05
C ALA A 200 2.26 -11.79 7.83
N ARG A 201 2.67 -13.02 7.52
CA ARG A 201 4.06 -13.36 7.16
C ARG A 201 4.47 -12.72 5.83
N ALA A 202 3.60 -12.73 4.82
CA ALA A 202 3.84 -12.10 3.53
C ALA A 202 3.95 -10.57 3.65
N GLU A 203 3.06 -9.94 4.41
CA GLU A 203 3.13 -8.51 4.71
C GLU A 203 4.39 -8.16 5.50
N SER A 204 4.77 -8.99 6.48
CA SER A 204 6.02 -8.83 7.25
C SER A 204 7.24 -8.92 6.33
N ALA A 205 7.24 -9.83 5.37
CA ALA A 205 8.30 -9.94 4.36
C ALA A 205 8.41 -8.64 3.53
N ALA A 206 7.29 -8.16 2.98
CA ALA A 206 7.26 -6.93 2.20
C ALA A 206 7.69 -5.70 3.03
N TYR A 207 7.25 -5.61 4.28
CA TYR A 207 7.63 -4.58 5.23
C TYR A 207 9.16 -4.54 5.45
N LEU A 208 9.78 -5.69 5.72
CA LEU A 208 11.22 -5.80 5.96
C LEU A 208 12.04 -5.42 4.72
N VAL A 209 11.65 -5.94 3.55
CA VAL A 209 12.30 -5.57 2.27
C VAL A 209 12.18 -4.07 2.02
N GLY A 210 11.02 -3.47 2.26
CA GLY A 210 10.81 -2.02 2.17
C GLY A 210 11.72 -1.20 3.07
N ARG A 211 12.17 -1.76 4.21
CA ARG A 211 13.17 -1.15 5.12
C ARG A 211 14.61 -1.57 4.83
N GLN A 212 14.86 -2.14 3.66
CA GLN A 212 16.17 -2.65 3.22
C GLN A 212 16.72 -3.79 4.10
N LYS A 213 15.86 -4.49 4.84
CA LYS A 213 16.17 -5.74 5.55
C LYS A 213 15.93 -6.91 4.60
N PHE A 214 16.72 -6.94 3.53
CA PHE A 214 16.52 -7.83 2.39
C PHE A 214 16.56 -9.31 2.81
N GLU A 215 17.59 -9.73 3.54
CA GLU A 215 17.76 -11.15 3.94
C GLU A 215 16.61 -11.65 4.83
N ASP A 216 16.22 -10.88 5.85
CA ASP A 216 15.12 -11.28 6.72
C ASP A 216 13.79 -11.32 5.96
N GLY A 217 13.55 -10.33 5.10
CA GLY A 217 12.32 -10.25 4.30
C GLY A 217 12.21 -11.35 3.25
N THR A 218 13.28 -11.64 2.51
CA THR A 218 13.29 -12.75 1.53
C THR A 218 13.19 -14.10 2.21
N LEU A 219 13.83 -14.29 3.37
CA LEU A 219 13.70 -15.50 4.17
C LEU A 219 12.25 -15.74 4.61
N LEU A 220 11.55 -14.70 5.10
CA LEU A 220 10.14 -14.82 5.47
C LEU A 220 9.26 -15.20 4.27
N TRP A 221 9.49 -14.60 3.11
CA TRP A 221 8.79 -14.95 1.88
C TRP A 221 9.04 -16.41 1.48
N GLN A 222 10.29 -16.86 1.53
CA GLN A 222 10.67 -18.22 1.17
C GLN A 222 10.05 -19.28 2.10
N ARG A 223 9.76 -18.94 3.35
CA ARG A 223 9.06 -19.81 4.32
C ARG A 223 7.56 -19.98 4.04
N LEU A 224 6.99 -19.25 3.09
CA LEU A 224 5.60 -19.44 2.66
C LEU A 224 5.47 -20.66 1.73
N ALA A 225 4.36 -21.38 1.84
CA ALA A 225 4.04 -22.44 0.86
C ALA A 225 3.64 -21.82 -0.49
N ASP A 226 3.77 -22.57 -1.59
CA ASP A 226 3.46 -22.07 -2.94
C ASP A 226 2.01 -21.55 -3.07
N SER A 227 1.05 -22.19 -2.41
CA SER A 227 -0.34 -21.71 -2.38
C SER A 227 -0.50 -20.39 -1.64
N GLU A 228 0.27 -20.19 -0.57
CA GLU A 228 0.29 -18.96 0.23
C GLU A 228 0.93 -17.81 -0.54
N LYS A 229 2.05 -18.08 -1.24
CA LYS A 229 2.72 -17.11 -2.12
C LYS A 229 1.78 -16.64 -3.24
N ARG A 230 1.05 -17.57 -3.88
CA ARG A 230 0.05 -17.24 -4.91
C ARG A 230 -1.09 -16.37 -4.39
N ARG A 231 -1.61 -16.67 -3.19
CA ARG A 231 -2.64 -15.81 -2.55
C ARG A 231 -2.09 -14.42 -2.21
N ASN A 232 -0.83 -14.33 -1.83
CA ASN A 232 -0.14 -13.09 -1.44
C ASN A 232 0.68 -12.47 -2.58
N ARG A 233 0.24 -12.63 -3.83
CA ARG A 233 0.96 -12.17 -5.02
C ARG A 233 1.35 -10.69 -4.96
N ALA A 234 0.45 -9.83 -4.49
CA ALA A 234 0.71 -8.39 -4.38
C ALA A 234 1.91 -8.07 -3.47
N ASN A 235 2.07 -8.79 -2.36
CA ASN A 235 3.22 -8.64 -1.47
C ASN A 235 4.53 -9.07 -2.16
N GLY A 236 4.49 -10.16 -2.93
CA GLY A 236 5.64 -10.61 -3.72
C GLY A 236 6.04 -9.63 -4.83
N GLU A 237 5.06 -9.07 -5.55
CA GLU A 237 5.31 -8.05 -6.58
C GLU A 237 5.95 -6.79 -5.97
N ALA A 238 5.49 -6.37 -4.78
CA ALA A 238 6.10 -5.27 -4.05
C ALA A 238 7.56 -5.59 -3.63
N ILE A 239 7.82 -6.80 -3.15
CA ILE A 239 9.18 -7.26 -2.81
C ILE A 239 10.10 -7.21 -4.04
N VAL A 240 9.65 -7.77 -5.17
CA VAL A 240 10.42 -7.76 -6.43
C VAL A 240 10.75 -6.34 -6.86
N GLY A 241 9.77 -5.43 -6.84
CA GLY A 241 9.97 -4.02 -7.21
C GLY A 241 11.04 -3.33 -6.37
N VAL A 242 11.00 -3.52 -5.04
CA VAL A 242 12.00 -2.95 -4.13
C VAL A 242 13.39 -3.57 -4.35
N LEU A 243 13.48 -4.89 -4.55
CA LEU A 243 14.75 -5.56 -4.80
C LEU A 243 15.39 -5.10 -6.12
N VAL A 244 14.60 -4.94 -7.18
CA VAL A 244 15.08 -4.41 -8.47
C VAL A 244 15.55 -2.96 -8.33
N ALA A 245 14.79 -2.10 -7.64
CA ALA A 245 15.21 -0.73 -7.34
C ALA A 245 16.51 -0.67 -6.50
N ALA A 246 16.69 -1.63 -5.60
CA ALA A 246 17.91 -1.80 -4.81
C ALA A 246 19.05 -2.51 -5.55
N ARG A 247 18.87 -2.86 -6.84
CA ARG A 247 19.82 -3.56 -7.71
C ARG A 247 20.19 -4.95 -7.19
N ARG A 248 19.28 -5.61 -6.48
CA ARG A 248 19.39 -6.99 -5.96
C ARG A 248 18.75 -7.97 -6.94
N PHE A 249 19.26 -8.01 -8.17
CA PHE A 249 18.58 -8.69 -9.28
C PHE A 249 18.45 -10.20 -9.08
N HIS A 250 19.43 -10.84 -8.44
CA HIS A 250 19.41 -12.29 -8.23
C HIS A 250 18.34 -12.70 -7.21
N GLN A 251 18.25 -11.99 -6.07
CA GLN A 251 17.16 -12.16 -5.12
C GLN A 251 15.80 -11.85 -5.74
N ALA A 252 15.71 -10.78 -6.55
CA ALA A 252 14.47 -10.41 -7.22
C ALA A 252 13.96 -11.52 -8.17
N VAL A 253 14.84 -12.22 -8.88
CA VAL A 253 14.45 -13.32 -9.76
C VAL A 253 13.86 -14.50 -9.00
N GLU A 254 14.46 -14.86 -7.86
CA GLU A 254 13.95 -15.95 -7.03
C GLU A 254 12.49 -15.68 -6.62
N ILE A 255 12.22 -14.48 -6.10
CA ILE A 255 10.87 -14.08 -5.69
C ILE A 255 9.94 -13.96 -6.89
N ALA A 256 10.39 -13.39 -8.02
CA ALA A 256 9.57 -13.26 -9.22
C ALA A 256 9.14 -14.63 -9.78
N ASN A 257 10.03 -15.63 -9.71
CA ASN A 257 9.74 -16.99 -10.16
C ASN A 257 8.72 -17.74 -9.31
N ASP A 258 8.49 -17.30 -8.06
CA ASP A 258 7.41 -17.81 -7.22
C ASP A 258 6.02 -17.29 -7.65
N LEU A 259 5.98 -16.19 -8.38
CA LEU A 259 4.74 -15.47 -8.74
C LEU A 259 4.20 -15.85 -10.13
N VAL A 260 5.06 -16.42 -10.98
CA VAL A 260 4.68 -16.79 -12.35
C VAL A 260 3.93 -18.12 -12.37
N PRO A 261 2.87 -18.25 -13.19
CA PRO A 261 1.99 -19.43 -13.17
C PRO A 261 2.61 -20.66 -13.85
N ALA A 262 3.56 -20.47 -14.75
CA ALA A 262 4.15 -21.54 -15.56
C ALA A 262 5.67 -21.42 -15.63
N ALA A 263 6.33 -22.56 -15.80
CA ALA A 263 7.79 -22.64 -15.92
C ALA A 263 8.35 -21.89 -17.15
N ALA A 264 7.55 -21.72 -18.20
CA ALA A 264 7.91 -20.97 -19.41
C ALA A 264 8.25 -19.49 -19.09
N TYR A 265 7.57 -18.90 -18.09
CA TYR A 265 7.75 -17.51 -17.69
C TYR A 265 8.82 -17.32 -16.59
N ARG A 266 9.47 -18.40 -16.15
CA ARG A 266 10.50 -18.29 -15.12
C ARG A 266 11.77 -17.67 -15.70
N ALA A 267 12.21 -16.59 -15.08
CA ALA A 267 13.48 -15.97 -15.36
C ALA A 267 14.63 -16.83 -14.84
N GLY A 268 15.74 -16.85 -15.58
CA GLY A 268 16.98 -17.49 -15.16
C GLY A 268 18.11 -16.49 -15.22
N VAL A 269 19.16 -16.74 -14.43
CA VAL A 269 20.43 -16.04 -14.60
C VAL A 269 21.00 -16.45 -15.96
N GLU A 270 21.38 -15.47 -16.78
CA GLU A 270 21.93 -15.63 -18.13
C GLU A 270 20.93 -16.19 -19.16
N LYS A 271 19.62 -16.07 -18.92
CA LYS A 271 18.59 -16.61 -19.80
C LYS A 271 17.50 -15.57 -20.10
N PHE A 272 17.12 -15.47 -21.37
CA PHE A 272 15.93 -14.72 -21.78
C PHE A 272 14.65 -15.48 -21.42
N VAL A 273 13.69 -14.76 -20.87
CA VAL A 273 12.30 -15.20 -20.77
C VAL A 273 11.66 -15.01 -22.14
N ASP A 274 11.15 -16.09 -22.72
CA ASP A 274 10.51 -16.10 -24.04
C ASP A 274 11.34 -15.41 -25.14
N GLY A 275 12.60 -15.84 -25.30
CA GLY A 275 13.51 -15.27 -26.31
C GLY A 275 13.06 -15.49 -27.77
N GLY A 276 12.20 -16.48 -28.01
CA GLY A 276 11.61 -16.78 -29.32
C GLY A 276 10.22 -16.17 -29.56
N PHE A 277 9.62 -15.53 -28.55
CA PHE A 277 8.28 -14.95 -28.64
C PHE A 277 7.16 -15.97 -28.95
N GLU A 278 7.26 -17.15 -28.35
CA GLU A 278 6.28 -18.23 -28.49
C GLU A 278 5.03 -18.00 -27.63
N ASP A 279 5.14 -17.10 -26.65
CA ASP A 279 4.06 -16.69 -25.76
C ASP A 279 3.50 -15.31 -26.13
N ASP A 280 2.38 -14.94 -25.50
CA ASP A 280 1.84 -13.59 -25.62
C ASP A 280 2.63 -12.60 -24.74
N LEU A 281 2.80 -11.37 -25.24
CA LEU A 281 3.46 -10.31 -24.49
C LEU A 281 2.69 -10.00 -23.19
N MET A 282 3.34 -10.24 -22.05
CA MET A 282 2.72 -10.03 -20.74
C MET A 282 2.50 -8.53 -20.45
N PRO A 283 1.46 -8.17 -19.66
CA PRO A 283 1.31 -6.82 -19.13
C PRO A 283 2.53 -6.40 -18.30
N GLN A 284 2.97 -5.14 -18.42
CA GLN A 284 4.22 -4.65 -17.81
C GLN A 284 4.33 -4.87 -16.30
N THR A 285 3.21 -4.85 -15.57
CA THR A 285 3.18 -5.00 -14.11
C THR A 285 3.52 -6.40 -13.63
N SER A 286 3.38 -7.43 -14.47
CA SER A 286 3.48 -8.83 -14.08
C SER A 286 4.81 -9.51 -14.43
N ALA A 287 5.72 -8.83 -15.14
CA ALA A 287 6.87 -9.48 -15.76
C ALA A 287 8.13 -8.57 -15.76
N VAL A 288 8.62 -8.17 -14.58
CA VAL A 288 9.82 -7.31 -14.47
C VAL A 288 11.04 -7.87 -15.22
N PHE A 289 11.14 -9.20 -15.33
CA PHE A 289 12.17 -9.92 -16.10
C PHE A 289 11.71 -10.44 -17.46
N GLY A 290 10.43 -10.25 -17.83
CA GLY A 290 9.92 -10.54 -19.16
C GLY A 290 10.08 -9.35 -20.11
N TRP A 291 9.61 -9.52 -21.34
CA TRP A 291 9.64 -8.45 -22.34
C TRP A 291 8.77 -7.26 -21.94
N GLN A 292 9.42 -6.12 -21.72
CA GLN A 292 8.82 -4.83 -21.45
C GLN A 292 8.64 -4.07 -22.77
N VAL A 293 7.39 -3.86 -23.16
CA VAL A 293 7.03 -3.25 -24.44
C VAL A 293 6.34 -1.92 -24.21
N LYS A 294 6.97 -0.83 -24.66
CA LYS A 294 6.37 0.50 -24.72
C LYS A 294 6.03 0.82 -26.18
N SER A 295 4.79 0.56 -26.55
CA SER A 295 4.24 0.92 -27.86
C SER A 295 3.81 2.39 -27.89
N VAL A 296 3.85 3.01 -29.07
CA VAL A 296 3.34 4.35 -29.33
C VAL A 296 2.39 4.29 -30.53
N ARG A 297 1.49 5.27 -30.71
CA ARG A 297 0.50 5.20 -31.80
C ARG A 297 1.15 5.07 -33.18
N GLN A 298 2.34 5.64 -33.33
CA GLN A 298 3.12 5.67 -34.56
C GLN A 298 3.91 4.36 -34.83
N ALA A 299 4.04 3.47 -33.84
CA ALA A 299 4.75 2.20 -33.99
C ALA A 299 4.08 1.09 -33.16
N GLN A 300 3.58 0.08 -33.85
CA GLN A 300 2.86 -1.03 -33.25
C GLN A 300 3.82 -2.18 -33.00
N VAL A 301 3.98 -2.55 -31.73
CA VAL A 301 4.72 -3.74 -31.31
C VAL A 301 3.72 -4.85 -30.98
N GLY A 302 3.97 -6.05 -31.48
CA GLY A 302 3.16 -7.23 -31.18
C GLY A 302 3.88 -8.51 -31.61
N ILE A 303 3.18 -9.64 -31.52
CA ILE A 303 3.70 -10.93 -31.99
C ILE A 303 3.10 -11.24 -33.37
N ASP A 304 3.94 -11.67 -34.31
CA ASP A 304 3.49 -12.20 -35.60
C ASP A 304 3.38 -13.72 -35.51
N PRO A 305 2.18 -14.31 -35.66
CA PRO A 305 1.98 -15.74 -35.45
C PRO A 305 2.41 -16.61 -36.65
N ASN A 306 2.77 -16.00 -37.78
CA ASN A 306 3.00 -16.71 -39.04
C ASN A 306 4.43 -16.50 -39.58
N ARG A 307 5.33 -15.98 -38.75
CA ARG A 307 6.65 -15.54 -39.21
C ARG A 307 7.68 -15.63 -38.10
N GLY A 308 8.13 -16.84 -37.78
CA GLY A 308 9.33 -17.07 -36.97
C GLY A 308 10.57 -17.37 -37.80
N HIS A 309 11.72 -17.40 -37.14
CA HIS A 309 12.98 -17.89 -37.67
C HIS A 309 13.14 -19.38 -37.36
N SER A 310 13.23 -19.75 -36.08
CA SER A 310 13.33 -21.15 -35.65
C SER A 310 11.96 -21.80 -35.40
N SER A 311 10.94 -20.97 -35.20
CA SER A 311 9.58 -21.35 -34.80
C SER A 311 8.54 -20.69 -35.72
N THR A 312 7.27 -20.63 -35.30
CA THR A 312 6.20 -19.96 -36.07
C THR A 312 5.98 -18.50 -35.68
N ARG A 313 6.42 -18.10 -34.48
CA ARG A 313 6.15 -16.77 -33.92
C ARG A 313 7.42 -15.91 -33.90
N SER A 314 7.25 -14.59 -33.89
CA SER A 314 8.34 -13.66 -33.61
C SER A 314 7.81 -12.31 -33.15
N LEU A 315 8.68 -11.50 -32.54
CA LEU A 315 8.38 -10.10 -32.27
C LEU A 315 8.29 -9.33 -33.58
N ARG A 316 7.22 -8.56 -33.74
CA ARG A 316 7.00 -7.66 -34.88
C ARG A 316 6.87 -6.23 -34.43
N ILE A 317 7.57 -5.34 -35.12
CA ILE A 317 7.44 -3.89 -34.96
C ILE A 317 7.08 -3.29 -36.32
N VAL A 318 5.86 -2.74 -36.42
CA VAL A 318 5.35 -2.08 -37.62
C VAL A 318 5.50 -0.58 -37.47
N PHE A 319 6.17 0.05 -38.43
CA PHE A 319 6.40 1.48 -38.46
C PHE A 319 5.54 2.16 -39.52
N GLN A 320 4.83 3.21 -39.11
CA GLN A 320 4.10 4.11 -40.01
C GLN A 320 4.34 5.55 -39.58
N VAL A 321 5.60 6.00 -39.69
CA VAL A 321 6.03 7.28 -39.14
C VAL A 321 6.54 8.21 -40.24
N PRO A 322 5.72 9.18 -40.68
CA PRO A 322 6.14 10.15 -41.68
C PRO A 322 7.05 11.25 -41.11
N SER A 323 7.11 11.41 -39.78
CA SER A 323 7.85 12.49 -39.12
C SER A 323 8.70 11.98 -37.95
N ARG A 324 8.53 12.53 -36.75
CA ARG A 324 9.28 12.12 -35.56
C ARG A 324 8.60 10.93 -34.89
N LEU A 325 9.40 9.89 -34.62
CA LEU A 325 8.97 8.76 -33.82
C LEU A 325 9.21 9.07 -32.34
N ASP A 326 8.17 8.99 -31.51
CA ASP A 326 8.31 8.97 -30.05
C ASP A 326 9.05 7.69 -29.62
N SER A 327 9.75 7.71 -28.47
CA SER A 327 10.58 6.58 -28.03
C SER A 327 9.78 5.26 -27.99
N VAL A 328 10.07 4.36 -28.94
CA VAL A 328 9.68 2.95 -28.87
C VAL A 328 10.76 2.21 -28.11
N SER A 329 10.36 1.41 -27.14
CA SER A 329 11.30 0.59 -26.37
C SER A 329 10.72 -0.80 -26.23
N VAL A 330 11.44 -1.78 -26.76
CA VAL A 330 11.26 -3.19 -26.41
C VAL A 330 12.51 -3.60 -25.66
N SER A 331 12.36 -4.04 -24.42
CA SER A 331 13.51 -4.38 -23.59
C SER A 331 13.23 -5.53 -22.66
N GLN A 332 14.27 -6.27 -22.29
CA GLN A 332 14.20 -7.27 -21.25
C GLN A 332 15.36 -7.08 -20.28
N LEU A 333 15.07 -7.17 -18.99
CA LEU A 333 16.06 -7.21 -17.92
C LEU A 333 16.56 -8.64 -17.74
N VAL A 334 17.84 -8.87 -18.00
CA VAL A 334 18.46 -10.19 -17.93
C VAL A 334 19.53 -10.19 -16.83
N PRO A 335 19.34 -10.93 -15.72
CA PRO A 335 20.38 -11.11 -14.71
C PRO A 335 21.59 -11.81 -15.30
N VAL A 336 22.77 -11.33 -14.93
CA VAL A 336 24.07 -11.86 -15.38
C VAL A 336 25.02 -11.96 -14.19
N ARG A 337 26.20 -12.56 -14.41
CA ARG A 337 27.26 -12.59 -13.41
C ARG A 337 28.24 -11.44 -13.66
N PRO A 338 28.78 -10.80 -12.60
CA PRO A 338 29.85 -9.83 -12.74
C PRO A 338 31.10 -10.41 -13.38
N GLN A 339 31.93 -9.55 -13.99
CA GLN A 339 33.24 -9.90 -14.58
C GLN A 339 33.22 -11.12 -15.52
N THR A 340 32.13 -11.33 -16.24
CA THR A 340 31.91 -12.50 -17.09
C THR A 340 31.83 -12.07 -18.55
N ASP A 341 32.46 -12.83 -19.42
CA ASP A 341 32.41 -12.65 -20.87
C ASP A 341 31.21 -13.42 -21.45
N TYR A 342 30.44 -12.76 -22.31
CA TYR A 342 29.22 -13.29 -22.91
C TYR A 342 29.22 -13.11 -24.42
N ASP A 343 28.63 -14.09 -25.09
CA ASP A 343 28.25 -14.04 -26.50
C ASP A 343 26.73 -13.89 -26.59
N PHE A 344 26.28 -12.77 -27.16
CA PHE A 344 24.89 -12.50 -27.44
C PHE A 344 24.55 -12.88 -28.89
N GLU A 345 23.37 -13.46 -29.11
CA GLU A 345 22.83 -13.69 -30.45
C GLU A 345 21.31 -13.48 -30.52
N CYS A 346 20.83 -12.99 -31.66
CA CYS A 346 19.42 -12.98 -32.07
C CYS A 346 19.34 -12.93 -33.60
N TYR A 347 18.13 -13.01 -34.16
CA TYR A 347 17.89 -12.88 -35.60
C TYR A 347 16.98 -11.70 -35.90
N VAL A 348 17.23 -11.04 -37.03
CA VAL A 348 16.44 -9.90 -37.52
C VAL A 348 15.99 -10.13 -38.96
N LYS A 349 14.76 -9.74 -39.28
CA LYS A 349 14.21 -9.73 -40.64
C LYS A 349 13.58 -8.37 -40.90
N SER A 350 13.64 -7.88 -42.13
CA SER A 350 12.98 -6.63 -42.52
C SER A 350 12.06 -6.82 -43.72
N GLY A 351 10.98 -6.04 -43.76
CA GLY A 351 9.97 -6.07 -44.81
C GLY A 351 9.61 -4.65 -45.20
N ASP A 352 10.06 -4.27 -46.39
CA ASP A 352 9.94 -2.92 -46.96
C ASP A 352 10.35 -1.81 -45.98
N LEU A 353 11.38 -2.07 -45.18
CA LEU A 353 11.83 -1.17 -44.13
C LEU A 353 12.60 0.01 -44.72
N GLN A 354 12.00 1.18 -44.72
CA GLN A 354 12.57 2.39 -45.32
C GLN A 354 12.83 3.43 -44.24
N SER A 355 14.11 3.72 -43.97
CA SER A 355 14.52 4.81 -43.08
C SER A 355 16.01 5.10 -43.24
N ALA A 356 16.42 6.34 -42.92
CA ALA A 356 17.82 6.70 -42.74
C ALA A 356 18.40 6.20 -41.40
N SER A 357 17.55 5.81 -40.45
CA SER A 357 17.97 5.18 -39.21
C SER A 357 17.00 4.07 -38.84
N THR A 358 17.48 2.83 -38.81
CA THR A 358 16.70 1.64 -38.46
C THR A 358 17.05 1.14 -37.05
N PRO A 359 16.16 0.35 -36.42
CA PRO A 359 16.38 -0.14 -35.06
C PRO A 359 17.63 -1.02 -34.96
N ARG A 360 18.29 -0.99 -33.80
CA ARG A 360 19.42 -1.86 -33.45
C ARG A 360 19.24 -2.43 -32.04
N ILE A 361 19.98 -3.48 -31.76
CA ILE A 361 20.08 -4.03 -30.41
C ILE A 361 21.13 -3.24 -29.63
N GLU A 362 20.84 -2.95 -28.38
CA GLU A 362 21.79 -2.35 -27.45
C GLU A 362 21.73 -3.07 -26.11
N ILE A 363 22.90 -3.34 -25.53
CA ILE A 363 23.04 -3.91 -24.20
C ILE A 363 23.55 -2.80 -23.28
N ALA A 364 22.77 -2.49 -22.25
CA ALA A 364 23.13 -1.52 -21.22
C ALA A 364 23.26 -2.21 -19.86
N ASP A 365 24.15 -1.70 -19.01
CA ASP A 365 24.23 -2.14 -17.62
C ASP A 365 22.96 -1.71 -16.88
N ALA A 366 22.26 -2.65 -16.24
CA ALA A 366 21.01 -2.34 -15.55
C ALA A 366 21.20 -1.48 -14.29
N THR A 367 22.45 -1.34 -13.82
CA THR A 367 22.81 -0.59 -12.61
C THR A 367 22.77 0.91 -12.84
N ASP A 368 23.36 1.37 -13.95
CA ASP A 368 23.58 2.79 -14.26
C ASP A 368 23.04 3.22 -15.64
N GLY A 369 22.52 2.27 -16.43
CA GLY A 369 22.00 2.51 -17.78
C GLY A 369 23.08 2.78 -18.82
N ARG A 370 24.37 2.64 -18.47
CA ARG A 370 25.48 2.85 -19.38
C ARG A 370 25.47 1.79 -20.47
N VAL A 371 25.55 2.24 -21.72
CA VAL A 371 25.67 1.34 -22.87
C VAL A 371 26.98 0.58 -22.78
N VAL A 372 26.89 -0.75 -22.82
CA VAL A 372 28.02 -1.67 -22.85
C VAL A 372 28.44 -1.92 -24.29
N THR A 373 27.48 -2.22 -25.17
CA THR A 373 27.71 -2.49 -26.58
C THR A 373 26.38 -2.43 -27.36
N GLY A 374 26.44 -2.50 -28.69
CA GLY A 374 25.25 -2.61 -29.55
C GLY A 374 25.56 -3.26 -30.89
N SER A 375 24.51 -3.70 -31.57
CA SER A 375 24.59 -4.26 -32.92
C SER A 375 24.68 -3.17 -33.99
N GLU A 376 24.98 -3.60 -35.21
CA GLU A 376 24.61 -2.83 -36.39
C GLU A 376 23.08 -2.65 -36.47
N SER A 377 22.66 -1.66 -37.25
CA SER A 377 21.25 -1.35 -37.49
C SER A 377 20.59 -2.40 -38.40
N ALA A 378 19.29 -2.63 -38.19
CA ALA A 378 18.51 -3.58 -38.97
C ALA A 378 18.55 -3.26 -40.48
N PRO A 379 18.57 -4.29 -41.35
CA PRO A 379 18.70 -4.10 -42.78
C PRO A 379 17.54 -3.30 -43.37
N THR A 380 17.83 -2.32 -44.22
CA THR A 380 16.82 -1.58 -44.99
C THR A 380 16.26 -2.43 -46.14
N GLY A 381 15.06 -2.09 -46.60
CA GLY A 381 14.35 -2.81 -47.65
C GLY A 381 13.73 -4.11 -47.13
N SER A 382 13.73 -5.12 -47.98
CA SER A 382 13.23 -6.45 -47.67
C SER A 382 14.41 -7.42 -47.62
N ALA A 383 14.82 -7.79 -46.41
CA ALA A 383 15.88 -8.77 -46.17
C ALA A 383 15.32 -9.96 -45.39
N ASP A 384 15.78 -11.15 -45.74
CA ASP A 384 15.45 -12.36 -44.98
C ASP A 384 16.17 -12.37 -43.62
N TRP A 385 15.93 -13.39 -42.80
CA TRP A 385 16.53 -13.54 -41.47
C TRP A 385 18.07 -13.45 -41.52
N GLN A 386 18.60 -12.47 -40.78
CA GLN A 386 20.02 -12.23 -40.61
C GLN A 386 20.39 -12.40 -39.14
N ARG A 387 21.52 -13.06 -38.89
CA ARG A 387 22.04 -13.27 -37.54
C ARG A 387 22.72 -12.00 -37.05
N ILE A 388 22.31 -11.52 -35.88
CA ILE A 388 23.02 -10.51 -35.10
C ILE A 388 23.76 -11.24 -33.99
N ALA A 389 25.09 -11.12 -33.93
CA ALA A 389 25.88 -11.69 -32.87
C ALA A 389 27.08 -10.80 -32.51
N PHE A 390 27.35 -10.65 -31.22
CA PHE A 390 28.52 -9.90 -30.72
C PHE A 390 28.84 -10.32 -29.28
N SER A 391 30.08 -10.09 -28.85
CA SER A 391 30.53 -10.39 -27.50
C SER A 391 30.58 -9.13 -26.63
N PHE A 392 30.40 -9.29 -25.32
CA PHE A 392 30.61 -8.23 -24.34
C PHE A 392 31.07 -8.79 -23.00
N LYS A 393 31.62 -7.92 -22.16
CA LYS A 393 32.08 -8.25 -20.81
C LYS A 393 31.34 -7.43 -19.78
N THR A 394 30.84 -8.08 -18.73
CA THR A 394 30.20 -7.41 -17.60
C THR A 394 31.23 -6.78 -16.67
N GLY A 395 30.87 -5.65 -16.06
CA GLY A 395 31.71 -4.97 -15.07
C GLY A 395 31.76 -5.71 -13.73
N PRO A 396 32.56 -5.22 -12.76
CA PRO A 396 32.71 -5.85 -11.45
C PRO A 396 31.46 -5.77 -10.56
N LYS A 397 30.49 -4.92 -10.88
CA LYS A 397 29.23 -4.76 -10.13
C LYS A 397 27.99 -5.00 -11.00
N THR A 398 28.19 -5.46 -12.23
CA THR A 398 27.10 -5.66 -13.20
C THR A 398 26.45 -7.02 -12.92
N GLU A 399 25.33 -6.99 -12.19
CA GLU A 399 24.55 -8.21 -11.86
C GLU A 399 23.34 -8.42 -12.78
N ALA A 400 23.03 -7.44 -13.63
CA ALA A 400 22.03 -7.55 -14.68
C ALA A 400 22.36 -6.60 -15.83
N VAL A 401 21.88 -6.94 -17.03
CA VAL A 401 21.90 -6.08 -18.21
C VAL A 401 20.49 -5.89 -18.72
N THR A 402 20.23 -4.73 -19.31
CA THR A 402 19.01 -4.46 -20.06
C THR A 402 19.34 -4.59 -21.54
N VAL A 403 18.72 -5.57 -22.19
CA VAL A 403 18.79 -5.72 -23.65
C VAL A 403 17.63 -4.97 -24.25
N ARG A 404 17.90 -4.01 -25.13
CA ARG A 404 16.88 -3.11 -25.69
C ARG A 404 16.99 -3.01 -27.20
N ILE A 405 15.84 -3.04 -27.86
CA ILE A 405 15.67 -2.68 -29.26
C ILE A 405 15.42 -1.18 -29.28
N ILE A 406 16.38 -0.44 -29.81
CA ILE A 406 16.33 1.03 -29.83
C ILE A 406 16.56 1.57 -31.22
N ARG A 407 16.13 2.81 -31.43
CA ARG A 407 16.40 3.58 -32.64
C ARG A 407 16.95 4.93 -32.23
N THR A 408 18.11 5.30 -32.77
CA THR A 408 18.64 6.66 -32.62
C THR A 408 17.98 7.60 -33.63
N SER A 409 17.90 8.90 -33.33
CA SER A 409 17.44 9.88 -34.32
C SER A 409 18.42 9.97 -35.50
N CYS A 410 17.95 10.47 -36.63
CA CYS A 410 18.74 10.72 -37.84
C CYS A 410 19.70 11.91 -37.67
N GLY A 411 20.48 11.96 -36.59
CA GLY A 411 21.35 13.11 -36.27
C GLY A 411 20.55 14.34 -35.83
N GLU A 412 20.91 15.51 -36.37
CA GLU A 412 20.30 16.82 -36.08
C GLU A 412 18.97 17.05 -36.81
N ASP A 413 18.61 16.20 -37.78
CA ASP A 413 17.38 16.37 -38.54
C ASP A 413 16.13 16.07 -37.71
N PRO A 414 15.17 17.01 -37.60
CA PRO A 414 13.96 16.83 -36.81
C PRO A 414 12.99 15.82 -37.44
N VAL A 415 13.19 15.46 -38.71
CA VAL A 415 12.34 14.57 -39.50
C VAL A 415 13.13 13.31 -39.86
N CYS A 416 12.77 12.19 -39.23
CA CYS A 416 13.47 10.91 -39.39
C CYS A 416 12.42 9.81 -39.65
N PRO A 417 11.82 9.80 -40.86
CA PRO A 417 10.70 8.91 -41.17
C PRO A 417 11.14 7.45 -41.15
N ILE A 418 10.21 6.57 -40.82
CA ILE A 418 10.39 5.12 -40.90
C ILE A 418 9.08 4.45 -41.29
N PHE A 419 9.17 3.60 -42.30
CA PHE A 419 8.06 2.79 -42.81
C PHE A 419 8.49 1.36 -42.95
N GLY A 420 7.51 0.45 -42.92
CA GLY A 420 7.75 -0.98 -43.08
C GLY A 420 7.78 -1.70 -41.75
N THR A 421 8.31 -2.91 -41.75
CA THR A 421 8.25 -3.81 -40.60
C THR A 421 9.62 -4.42 -40.33
N VAL A 422 9.92 -4.61 -39.06
CA VAL A 422 11.05 -5.42 -38.60
C VAL A 422 10.54 -6.54 -37.70
N TRP A 423 11.16 -7.71 -37.83
CA TRP A 423 10.93 -8.84 -36.94
C TRP A 423 12.21 -9.21 -36.22
N TYR A 424 12.09 -9.65 -34.97
CA TYR A 424 13.19 -10.18 -34.16
C TYR A 424 12.82 -11.50 -33.52
N ASP A 425 13.77 -12.42 -33.46
CA ASP A 425 13.56 -13.77 -32.94
C ASP A 425 14.85 -14.35 -32.33
N ASP A 426 14.70 -15.45 -31.58
CA ASP A 426 15.77 -16.29 -31.01
C ASP A 426 16.80 -15.52 -30.16
N PHE A 427 16.35 -14.66 -29.25
CA PHE A 427 17.24 -13.98 -28.31
C PHE A 427 17.90 -14.97 -27.36
N ASN A 428 19.23 -14.96 -27.35
CA ASN A 428 20.02 -15.90 -26.57
C ASN A 428 21.30 -15.26 -26.02
N LEU A 429 21.73 -15.75 -24.86
CA LEU A 429 22.94 -15.32 -24.19
C LEU A 429 23.72 -16.55 -23.75
N LYS A 430 24.99 -16.64 -24.17
CA LYS A 430 25.89 -17.73 -23.80
C LYS A 430 27.10 -17.17 -23.09
N ARG A 431 27.46 -17.80 -21.98
CA ARG A 431 28.72 -17.52 -21.30
C ARG A 431 29.87 -18.06 -22.12
N ARG A 432 30.93 -17.25 -22.27
CA ARG A 432 32.20 -17.70 -22.83
C ARG A 432 33.02 -18.35 -21.72
N SER A 433 33.28 -19.65 -21.87
CA SER A 433 34.02 -20.48 -20.90
C SER A 433 35.50 -20.18 -20.89
#